data_AF-A0A6P0YLW0-F1
#
_entry.id   AF-A0A6P0YLW0-F1
#
_cell.length_a   1.000
_cell.length_b   1.000
_cell.length_c   1.000
_cell.angle_alpha   90.00
_cell.angle_beta   90.00
_cell.angle_gamma   90.00
#
_symmetry.space_group_name_H-M   'P 1'
#
loop_
_entity.id
_entity.type
_entity.pdbx_description
1 polymer ?
#
loop_
_entity_poly.entity_id
_entity_poly.type
_entity_poly.pdbx_seq_one_letter_code
_entity_poly.pdbx_strand_id
1 'polypeptide(L)'
;SYTEVDIINEVYSRGVKTLQKGETIKSFLGWIRAVAYNYIRELSREKSKLLQLEDYHLQKEKNFIEIGDEELQSKLQLVSQALKELTPEEQKLLTYKVIEDWSWKKIQGLEEYKDFTLSALRKRKERIVKKLHLSYHSLESFNK
;
A
#
# COMPACT_ATOMS: atom_id res chain seq x y z
N SER A 1 -15.72 10.11 -11.96
CA SER A 1 -14.80 11.27 -12.01
C SER A 1 -15.31 12.27 -11.00
N TYR A 2 -14.48 12.76 -10.08
CA TYR A 2 -14.92 13.76 -9.10
C TYR A 2 -14.97 15.14 -9.76
N THR A 3 -16.01 15.92 -9.46
CA THR A 3 -16.17 17.27 -9.99
C THR A 3 -15.48 18.29 -9.10
N GLU A 4 -15.22 19.48 -9.64
CA GLU A 4 -14.70 20.62 -8.88
C GLU A 4 -15.61 20.96 -7.68
N VAL A 5 -16.93 20.78 -7.85
CA VAL A 5 -17.94 20.99 -6.81
C VAL A 5 -17.77 20.00 -5.66
N ASP A 6 -17.46 18.74 -5.93
CA ASP A 6 -17.24 17.72 -4.90
C ASP A 6 -16.03 18.06 -4.03
N ILE A 7 -14.96 18.55 -4.67
CA ILE A 7 -13.74 18.99 -3.97
C ILE A 7 -14.04 20.17 -3.06
N ILE A 8 -14.79 21.16 -3.56
CA ILE A 8 -15.16 22.35 -2.77
C ILE A 8 -16.04 21.96 -1.58
N ASN A 9 -17.04 21.10 -1.80
CA ASN A 9 -17.94 20.63 -0.74
C ASN A 9 -17.20 19.86 0.36
N GLU A 10 -16.25 19.00 -0.02
CA GLU A 10 -15.44 18.26 0.96
C GLU A 10 -14.55 19.21 1.78
N VAL A 11 -13.87 20.15 1.12
CA VAL A 11 -13.02 21.14 1.79
C VAL A 11 -13.85 21.99 2.76
N TYR A 12 -15.04 22.42 2.32
CA TYR A 12 -16.00 23.15 3.15
C TYR A 12 -16.44 22.34 4.37
N SER A 13 -16.84 21.08 4.17
CA SER A 13 -17.25 20.15 5.24
C SER A 13 -16.14 19.96 6.27
N ARG A 14 -14.89 19.77 5.83
CA ARG A 14 -13.72 19.69 6.72
C ARG A 14 -13.52 20.99 7.51
N GLY A 15 -13.74 22.14 6.87
CA GLY A 15 -13.59 23.46 7.50
C GLY A 15 -14.62 23.68 8.61
N VAL A 16 -15.88 23.36 8.33
CA VAL A 16 -16.97 23.42 9.33
C VAL A 16 -16.64 22.52 10.52
N LYS A 17 -16.21 21.28 10.29
CA LYS A 17 -15.84 20.35 11.37
C LYS A 17 -14.68 20.85 12.22
N THR A 18 -13.66 21.46 11.61
CA THR A 18 -12.52 22.08 12.32
C THR A 18 -13.00 23.21 13.23
N LEU A 19 -13.85 24.11 12.72
CA LEU A 19 -14.38 25.22 13.51
C LEU A 19 -15.31 24.75 14.63
N GLN A 20 -16.14 23.74 14.38
CA GLN A 20 -17.02 23.13 15.40
C GLN A 20 -16.24 22.50 16.57
N LYS A 21 -15.00 22.06 16.33
CA LYS A 21 -14.11 21.53 17.38
C LYS A 21 -13.43 22.63 18.21
N GLY A 22 -13.66 23.91 17.90
CA GLY A 22 -13.00 25.04 18.54
C GLY A 22 -11.57 25.28 18.03
N GLU A 23 -11.16 24.62 16.95
CA GLU A 23 -9.87 24.86 16.32
C GLU A 23 -9.94 26.15 15.48
N THR A 24 -8.88 26.96 15.52
CA THR A 24 -8.81 28.23 14.78
C THR A 24 -8.01 28.08 13.49
N ILE A 25 -8.59 28.55 12.38
CA ILE A 25 -7.94 28.56 11.07
C ILE A 25 -7.23 29.91 10.88
N LYS A 26 -5.93 29.96 11.14
CA LYS A 26 -5.13 31.20 11.11
C LYS A 26 -5.03 31.86 9.72
N SER A 27 -4.97 31.05 8.65
CA SER A 27 -4.96 31.53 7.26
C SER A 27 -5.95 30.71 6.45
N PHE A 28 -7.16 31.26 6.27
CA PHE A 28 -8.25 30.54 5.64
C PHE A 28 -7.92 30.12 4.20
N LEU A 29 -7.36 31.03 3.39
CA LEU A 29 -6.96 30.72 2.01
C LEU A 29 -5.82 29.70 1.95
N GLY A 30 -4.82 29.80 2.84
CA GLY A 30 -3.73 28.82 2.90
C GLY A 30 -4.22 27.44 3.30
N TRP A 31 -5.14 27.39 4.26
CA TRP A 31 -5.76 26.17 4.76
C TRP A 31 -6.60 25.50 3.67
N ILE A 32 -7.48 26.25 2.97
CA ILE A 32 -8.28 25.74 1.85
C ILE A 32 -7.38 25.12 0.78
N ARG A 33 -6.33 25.82 0.36
CA ARG A 33 -5.40 25.31 -0.66
C ARG A 33 -4.74 24.00 -0.23
N ALA A 34 -4.30 23.92 1.02
CA ALA A 34 -3.67 22.71 1.55
C ALA A 34 -4.65 21.54 1.62
N VAL A 35 -5.88 21.77 2.09
CA VAL A 35 -6.90 20.74 2.22
C VAL A 35 -7.38 20.25 0.86
N ALA A 36 -7.64 21.17 -0.08
CA ALA A 36 -8.03 20.84 -1.45
C ALA A 36 -6.94 20.02 -2.15
N TYR A 37 -5.67 20.46 -2.06
CA TYR A 37 -4.54 19.73 -2.64
C TYR A 37 -4.41 18.32 -2.08
N ASN A 38 -4.50 18.17 -0.74
CA ASN A 38 -4.42 16.87 -0.10
C ASN A 38 -5.58 15.96 -0.50
N TYR A 39 -6.80 16.49 -0.59
CA TYR A 39 -7.96 15.73 -1.01
C TYR A 39 -7.84 15.27 -2.47
N ILE A 40 -7.43 16.14 -3.39
CA ILE A 40 -7.15 15.76 -4.80
C ILE A 40 -6.10 14.64 -4.85
N ARG A 41 -5.07 14.73 -4.02
CA ARG A 41 -4.02 13.70 -3.94
C ARG A 41 -4.55 12.38 -3.36
N GLU A 42 -5.47 12.41 -2.40
CA GLU A 42 -6.19 11.23 -1.89
C GLU A 42 -6.99 10.57 -3.02
N LEU A 43 -7.83 11.35 -3.72
CA LEU A 43 -8.63 10.88 -4.85
C LEU A 43 -7.77 10.26 -5.97
N SER A 44 -6.63 10.88 -6.28
CA SER A 44 -5.66 10.36 -7.26
C SER A 44 -5.09 9.00 -6.84
N ARG A 45 -4.77 8.82 -5.55
CA ARG A 45 -4.28 7.54 -5.02
C ARG A 45 -5.35 6.46 -5.05
N GLU A 46 -6.59 6.80 -4.72
CA GLU A 46 -7.73 5.88 -4.79
C GLU A 46 -8.00 5.45 -6.22
N LYS A 47 -7.99 6.40 -7.17
CA LYS A 47 -8.10 6.10 -8.60
C LYS A 47 -6.96 5.21 -9.08
N SER A 48 -5.72 5.49 -8.69
CA SER A 48 -4.58 4.64 -9.05
C SER A 48 -4.69 3.23 -8.47
N LYS A 49 -5.20 3.09 -7.24
CA LYS A 49 -5.47 1.78 -6.62
C LYS A 49 -6.59 1.04 -7.36
N LEU A 50 -7.67 1.73 -7.73
CA LEU A 50 -8.76 1.15 -8.51
C LEU A 50 -8.27 0.70 -9.88
N LEU A 51 -7.49 1.52 -10.59
CA LEU A 51 -6.89 1.16 -11.87
C LEU A 51 -5.95 -0.04 -11.75
N GLN A 52 -5.16 -0.15 -10.68
CA GLN A 52 -4.34 -1.34 -10.42
C GLN A 52 -5.19 -2.60 -10.21
N LEU A 53 -6.36 -2.47 -9.56
CA LEU A 53 -7.30 -3.57 -9.39
C LEU A 53 -8.00 -3.92 -10.70
N GLU A 54 -8.40 -2.93 -11.50
CA GLU A 54 -8.98 -3.13 -12.83
C GLU A 54 -7.98 -3.74 -13.80
N ASP A 55 -6.73 -3.27 -13.83
CA ASP A 55 -5.64 -3.88 -14.60
C ASP A 55 -5.39 -5.33 -14.14
N TYR A 56 -5.41 -5.58 -12.83
CA TYR A 56 -5.33 -6.94 -12.29
C TYR A 56 -6.53 -7.81 -12.73
N HIS A 57 -7.75 -7.26 -12.71
CA HIS A 57 -8.96 -7.97 -13.14
C HIS A 57 -8.97 -8.22 -14.66
N LEU A 58 -8.56 -7.27 -15.49
CA LEU A 58 -8.40 -7.42 -16.94
C LEU A 58 -7.30 -8.43 -17.30
N GLN A 59 -6.21 -8.47 -16.53
CA GLN A 59 -5.20 -9.52 -16.65
C GLN A 59 -5.73 -10.88 -16.18
N LYS A 60 -6.62 -10.92 -15.19
CA LYS A 60 -7.24 -12.14 -14.66
C LYS A 60 -8.35 -12.69 -15.56
N GLU A 61 -9.13 -11.84 -16.23
CA GLU A 61 -10.13 -12.25 -17.22
C GLU A 61 -9.48 -12.77 -18.50
N LYS A 62 -8.29 -12.28 -18.87
CA LYS A 62 -7.46 -12.88 -19.93
C LYS A 62 -6.74 -14.18 -19.50
N ASN A 63 -6.67 -14.44 -18.19
CA ASN A 63 -6.03 -15.62 -17.61
C ASN A 63 -6.99 -16.33 -16.64
N PHE A 64 -8.23 -16.58 -17.07
CA PHE A 64 -9.06 -17.58 -16.40
C PHE A 64 -8.51 -18.96 -16.77
N ILE A 65 -7.30 -19.23 -16.32
CA ILE A 65 -6.72 -20.55 -16.24
C ILE A 65 -7.32 -21.10 -14.94
N GLU A 66 -8.11 -22.16 -15.03
CA GLU A 66 -8.31 -23.04 -13.87
C GLU A 66 -6.91 -23.48 -13.43
N ILE A 67 -6.33 -22.77 -12.47
CA ILE A 67 -5.07 -23.18 -11.84
C ILE A 67 -5.45 -24.46 -11.10
N GLY A 68 -5.15 -25.62 -11.70
CA GLY A 68 -5.28 -26.89 -11.02
C GLY A 68 -4.49 -26.84 -9.71
N ASP A 69 -4.95 -27.57 -8.69
CA ASP A 69 -4.33 -27.56 -7.37
C ASP A 69 -2.80 -27.80 -7.43
N GLU A 70 -2.32 -28.60 -8.38
CA GLU A 70 -0.90 -28.85 -8.62
C GLU A 70 -0.10 -27.61 -9.08
N GLU A 71 -0.66 -26.78 -9.95
CA GLU A 71 0.00 -25.54 -10.41
C GLU A 71 0.02 -24.51 -9.27
N LEU A 72 -1.05 -24.45 -8.46
CA LEU A 72 -1.09 -23.59 -7.28
C LEU A 72 -0.04 -24.02 -6.24
N GLN A 73 0.04 -25.32 -5.96
CA GLN A 73 1.06 -25.87 -5.05
C GLN A 73 2.48 -25.57 -5.56
N SER A 74 2.73 -25.71 -6.86
CA SER A 74 4.03 -25.40 -7.47
C SER A 74 4.39 -23.92 -7.29
N LYS A 75 3.43 -23.00 -7.54
CA LYS A 75 3.65 -21.56 -7.31
C LYS A 75 3.89 -21.24 -5.84
N LEU A 76 3.16 -21.87 -4.91
CA LEU A 76 3.37 -21.71 -3.47
C LEU A 76 4.74 -22.21 -3.02
N GLN A 77 5.24 -23.30 -3.60
CA GLN A 77 6.60 -23.79 -3.35
C GLN A 77 7.67 -22.79 -3.80
N LEU A 78 7.50 -22.19 -4.99
CA LEU A 78 8.41 -21.13 -5.47
C LEU A 78 8.40 -19.92 -4.54
N VAL A 79 7.21 -19.48 -4.09
CA VAL A 79 7.10 -18.39 -3.12
C VAL A 79 7.79 -18.74 -1.80
N SER A 80 7.60 -19.97 -1.30
CA SER A 80 8.25 -20.47 -0.08
C SER A 80 9.78 -20.46 -0.22
N GLN A 81 10.30 -20.86 -1.38
CA GLN A 81 11.73 -20.83 -1.65
C GLN A 81 12.26 -19.40 -1.77
N ALA A 82 11.54 -18.51 -2.46
CA ALA A 82 11.91 -17.10 -2.57
C ALA A 82 11.89 -16.38 -1.21
N LEU A 83 10.97 -16.76 -0.30
CA LEU A 83 10.94 -16.26 1.07
C LEU A 83 12.21 -16.65 1.85
N LYS A 84 12.79 -17.82 1.62
CA LYS A 84 14.03 -18.26 2.29
C LYS A 84 15.26 -17.42 1.93
N GLU A 85 15.23 -16.70 0.81
CA GLU A 85 16.31 -15.78 0.41
C GLU A 85 16.22 -14.41 1.11
N LEU A 86 15.09 -14.12 1.77
CA LEU A 86 14.95 -12.95 2.62
C LEU A 86 15.64 -13.19 3.96
N THR A 87 16.20 -12.13 4.55
CA THR A 87 16.77 -12.24 5.90
C THR A 87 15.66 -12.43 6.94
N PRO A 88 15.96 -12.97 8.13
CA PRO A 88 14.96 -13.14 9.18
C PRO A 88 14.26 -11.83 9.58
N GLU A 89 14.98 -10.71 9.56
CA GLU A 89 14.40 -9.38 9.81
C GLU A 89 13.42 -8.94 8.70
N GLU A 90 13.76 -9.23 7.44
CA GLU A 90 12.91 -8.91 6.29
C GLU A 90 11.63 -9.73 6.30
N GLN A 91 11.73 -11.02 6.63
CA GLN A 91 10.59 -11.92 6.79
C GLN A 91 9.68 -11.44 7.93
N LYS A 92 10.22 -11.13 9.11
CA LYS A 92 9.44 -10.60 10.24
C LYS A 92 8.66 -9.35 9.85
N LEU A 93 9.30 -8.38 9.19
CA LEU A 93 8.64 -7.15 8.77
C LEU A 93 7.50 -7.42 7.77
N LEU A 94 7.70 -8.36 6.84
CA LEU A 94 6.67 -8.81 5.91
C LEU A 94 5.52 -9.48 6.66
N THR A 95 5.79 -10.40 7.58
CA THR A 95 4.79 -11.09 8.40
C THR A 95 3.93 -10.08 9.14
N TYR A 96 4.53 -9.16 9.90
CA TYR A 96 3.78 -8.15 10.64
C TYR A 96 2.91 -7.28 9.74
N LYS A 97 3.41 -6.90 8.55
CA LYS A 97 2.68 -5.97 7.70
C LYS A 97 1.65 -6.64 6.80
N VAL A 98 1.92 -7.83 6.29
CA VAL A 98 1.15 -8.49 5.22
C VAL A 98 0.30 -9.63 5.74
N ILE A 99 0.83 -10.44 6.66
CA ILE A 99 0.09 -11.59 7.23
C ILE A 99 -0.78 -11.11 8.39
N GLU A 100 -0.18 -10.37 9.33
CA GLU A 100 -0.86 -9.90 10.55
C GLU A 100 -1.57 -8.55 10.37
N ASP A 101 -1.39 -7.89 9.23
CA ASP A 101 -1.90 -6.55 8.89
C ASP A 101 -1.70 -5.46 9.97
N TRP A 102 -0.55 -5.45 10.64
CA TRP A 102 -0.26 -4.41 11.62
C TRP A 102 -0.12 -3.04 10.97
N SER A 103 -0.51 -2.01 11.73
CA SER A 103 -0.28 -0.62 11.34
C SER A 103 1.20 -0.27 11.45
N TRP A 104 1.68 0.65 10.61
CA TRP A 104 3.07 1.12 10.67
C TRP A 104 3.45 1.69 12.03
N LYS A 105 2.50 2.33 12.73
CA LYS A 105 2.71 2.84 14.09
C LYS A 105 2.94 1.71 15.09
N LYS A 106 2.19 0.61 14.98
CA LYS A 106 2.36 -0.58 15.83
C LYS A 106 3.73 -1.24 15.59
N ILE A 107 4.14 -1.36 14.33
CA ILE A 107 5.46 -1.90 13.97
C ILE A 107 6.58 -1.01 14.50
N GLN A 108 6.48 0.31 14.34
CA GLN A 108 7.45 1.27 14.88
C GLN A 108 7.54 1.24 16.41
N GLY A 109 6.47 0.82 17.10
CA GLY A 109 6.47 0.66 18.56
C GLY A 109 7.31 -0.52 19.07
N LEU A 110 7.78 -1.41 18.20
CA LEU A 110 8.70 -2.48 18.56
C LEU A 110 10.12 -1.93 18.73
N GLU A 111 10.87 -2.44 19.70
CA GLU A 111 12.23 -2.01 19.98
C GLU A 111 13.15 -2.15 18.74
N GLU A 112 12.96 -3.22 17.97
CA GLU A 112 13.68 -3.48 16.71
C GLU A 112 13.46 -2.40 15.62
N TYR A 113 12.35 -1.65 15.68
CA TYR A 113 11.94 -0.70 14.64
C TYR A 113 11.74 0.74 15.13
N LYS A 114 12.03 1.02 16.40
CA LYS A 114 11.76 2.29 17.07
C LYS A 114 12.51 3.47 16.46
N ASP A 115 13.74 3.22 16.01
CA ASP A 115 14.59 4.24 15.39
C ASP A 115 14.22 4.53 13.93
N PHE A 116 13.37 3.71 13.32
CA PHE A 116 12.95 3.92 11.93
C PHE A 116 11.77 4.87 11.86
N THR A 117 11.82 5.80 10.91
CA THR A 117 10.64 6.60 10.56
C THR A 117 9.61 5.73 9.82
N LEU A 118 8.32 6.12 9.88
CA LEU A 118 7.26 5.46 9.11
C LEU A 118 7.56 5.40 7.60
N SER A 119 8.25 6.42 7.07
CA SER A 119 8.69 6.46 5.67
C SER A 119 9.77 5.40 5.40
N ALA A 120 10.75 5.27 6.30
CA ALA A 120 11.79 4.26 6.19
C ALA A 120 11.22 2.84 6.23
N LEU A 121 10.27 2.55 7.12
CA LEU A 121 9.60 1.24 7.20
C LEU A 121 8.85 0.90 5.90
N ARG A 122 8.12 1.85 5.33
CA ARG A 122 7.43 1.68 4.04
C ARG A 122 8.41 1.38 2.92
N LYS A 123 9.50 2.15 2.83
CA LYS A 123 10.53 1.94 1.80
C LYS A 123 11.24 0.60 1.98
N ARG A 124 11.48 0.18 3.22
CA ARG A 124 12.06 -1.13 3.52
C ARG A 124 11.14 -2.26 3.05
N LYS A 125 9.83 -2.20 3.36
CA LYS A 125 8.85 -3.17 2.84
C LYS A 125 8.82 -3.20 1.31
N GLU A 126 8.85 -2.04 0.66
CA GLU A 126 8.88 -1.97 -0.81
C GLU A 126 10.10 -2.68 -1.40
N ARG A 127 11.29 -2.46 -0.82
CA ARG A 127 12.54 -3.13 -1.22
C ARG A 127 12.47 -4.64 -1.01
N ILE A 128 11.93 -5.07 0.12
CA ILE A 128 11.77 -6.50 0.45
C ILE A 128 10.84 -7.17 -0.57
N VAL A 129 9.69 -6.57 -0.86
CA VAL A 129 8.76 -7.12 -1.86
C VAL A 129 9.39 -7.16 -3.24
N LYS A 130 10.16 -6.14 -3.63
CA LYS A 130 10.90 -6.15 -4.90
C LYS A 130 11.92 -7.28 -4.94
N LYS A 131 12.65 -7.52 -3.85
CA LYS A 131 13.60 -8.62 -3.73
C LYS A 131 12.90 -9.98 -3.85
N LEU A 132 11.78 -10.17 -3.15
CA LEU A 132 10.96 -11.39 -3.22
C LEU A 132 10.46 -11.64 -4.65
N HIS A 133 9.99 -10.60 -5.33
CA HIS A 133 9.50 -10.68 -6.71
C HIS A 133 10.62 -11.09 -7.69
N LEU A 134 11.81 -10.50 -7.55
CA LEU A 134 12.97 -10.86 -8.39
C LEU A 134 13.40 -12.31 -8.15
N SER A 135 13.45 -12.74 -6.89
CA SER A 135 13.76 -14.11 -6.49
C SER A 135 12.75 -15.11 -7.07
N TYR A 136 11.44 -14.84 -6.91
CA TYR A 136 10.38 -15.66 -7.46
C TYR A 136 10.52 -15.86 -8.98
N HIS A 137 10.70 -14.78 -9.75
CA HIS A 137 10.83 -14.90 -11.20
C HIS A 137 12.14 -15.56 -11.65
N SER A 138 13.22 -15.38 -10.89
CA SER A 138 14.46 -16.11 -11.14
C SER A 138 14.23 -17.62 -11.00
N LEU A 139 13.55 -18.06 -9.94
CA LEU A 139 13.22 -19.48 -9.71
C LEU A 139 12.21 -20.01 -10.73
N GLU A 140 11.21 -19.22 -11.10
CA GLU A 140 10.22 -19.55 -12.12
C GLU A 140 10.85 -19.72 -13.51
N SER A 141 11.85 -18.88 -13.85
CA SER A 141 12.61 -19.02 -15.11
C SER A 141 13.56 -20.21 -15.14
N PHE A 142 14.03 -20.69 -13.99
CA PHE A 142 14.93 -21.83 -13.90
C PHE A 142 14.20 -23.18 -13.96
N ASN A 143 12.93 -23.21 -13.56
CA ASN A 143 12.09 -24.41 -13.51
C ASN A 143 11.23 -24.62 -14.78
N LYS A 144 11.41 -23.78 -15.81
CA LYS A 144 10.81 -23.94 -17.16
C LYS A 144 11.79 -24.58 -18.11
#